data_AF-A0A4Z1I098-F1
#
_entry.id   AF-A0A4Z1I098-F1
#
_cell.length_a   1.000
_cell.length_b   1.000
_cell.length_c   1.000
_cell.angle_alpha   90.00
_cell.angle_beta   90.00
_cell.angle_gamma   90.00
#
_symmetry.space_group_name_H-M   'P 1'
#
loop_
_entity.id
_entity.type
_entity.pdbx_description
1 polymer ?
#
loop_
_entity_poly.entity_id
_entity_poly.type
_entity_poly.pdbx_seq_one_letter_code
_entity_poly.pdbx_strand_id
1 'polypeptide(L)'
;MASKTEKTILEASMAKYIRVLRNHNTLKELIAAYPSLKEKCLSYPFALIDKEWRVFLDLSNLNIEIANIRAVIALSYTELIEKAIKDPSSLTQEETLLLLARFWTPKTDAERKMTWELLCETEEIIMEKEGAAFYTSRNPAFLPNELEAFRTRSKE
;
A
#
# COMPACT_ATOMS: atom_id res chain seq x y z
N MET A 1 26.16 15.79 18.92
CA MET A 1 25.66 14.54 18.30
C MET A 1 24.14 14.63 18.30
N ALA A 2 23.52 14.75 17.12
CA ALA A 2 22.07 14.83 17.04
C ALA A 2 21.49 13.50 17.54
N SER A 3 20.63 13.56 18.55
CA SER A 3 19.79 12.44 18.97
C SER A 3 19.09 11.92 17.71
N LYS A 4 19.47 10.71 17.26
CA LYS A 4 18.67 9.95 16.30
C LYS A 4 17.32 9.78 17.00
N THR A 5 16.31 10.53 16.59
CA THR A 5 14.96 10.33 17.10
C THR A 5 14.59 8.89 16.80
N GLU A 6 14.37 8.07 17.84
CA GLU A 6 13.91 6.70 17.67
C GLU A 6 12.58 6.74 16.91
N LYS A 7 12.62 6.34 15.63
CA LYS A 7 11.41 6.20 14.81
C LYS A 7 10.65 4.99 15.36
N THR A 8 9.36 5.14 15.63
CA THR A 8 8.51 4.01 15.98
C THR A 8 8.30 3.09 14.76
N ILE A 9 7.92 1.84 14.99
CA ILE A 9 7.63 0.86 13.93
C ILE A 9 6.56 1.34 12.95
N LEU A 10 5.55 2.08 13.45
CA LEU A 10 4.55 2.69 12.58
C LEU A 10 5.19 3.77 11.69
N GLU A 11 5.99 4.66 12.26
CA GLU A 11 6.64 5.74 11.51
C GLU A 11 7.60 5.19 10.45
N ALA A 12 8.39 4.18 10.81
CA ALA A 12 9.22 3.40 9.91
C ALA A 12 8.41 2.77 8.77
N SER A 13 7.29 2.12 9.11
CA SER A 13 6.40 1.49 8.13
C SER A 13 5.76 2.53 7.22
N MET A 14 5.21 3.62 7.75
CA MET A 14 4.61 4.69 6.95
C MET A 14 5.64 5.38 6.04
N ALA A 15 6.88 5.53 6.50
CA ALA A 15 7.98 6.07 5.69
C ALA A 15 8.38 5.14 4.52
N LYS A 16 8.25 3.82 4.67
CA LYS A 16 8.46 2.86 3.58
C LYS A 16 7.46 3.03 2.43
N TYR A 17 6.26 3.53 2.72
CA TYR A 17 5.17 3.74 1.76
C TYR A 17 5.07 5.19 1.31
N ILE A 18 6.22 5.78 1.00
CA ILE A 18 6.41 7.19 0.63
C ILE A 18 5.64 7.69 -0.58
N ARG A 19 4.83 6.86 -1.26
CA ARG A 19 3.86 7.34 -2.26
C ARG A 19 2.81 8.29 -1.67
N VAL A 20 2.75 8.42 -0.35
CA VAL A 20 2.09 9.54 0.31
C VAL A 20 2.67 10.93 -0.06
N LEU A 21 3.92 11.01 -0.52
CA LEU A 21 4.50 12.24 -1.10
C LEU A 21 3.93 12.61 -2.47
N ARG A 22 3.30 11.69 -3.22
CA ARG A 22 2.57 12.02 -4.45
C ARG A 22 1.21 12.68 -4.19
N ASN A 23 0.78 12.71 -2.94
CA ASN A 23 -0.32 13.53 -2.43
C ASN A 23 0.19 14.72 -1.57
N HIS A 24 1.50 15.01 -1.57
CA HIS A 24 2.15 16.11 -0.84
C HIS A 24 2.12 16.05 0.69
N ASN A 25 1.88 14.89 1.32
CA ASN A 25 1.90 14.80 2.79
C ASN A 25 3.23 14.25 3.30
N THR A 26 3.93 15.01 4.13
CA THR A 26 5.08 14.55 4.91
C THR A 26 4.66 13.48 5.93
N LEU A 27 5.61 12.65 6.37
CA LEU A 27 5.37 11.67 7.43
C LEU A 27 4.75 12.31 8.69
N LYS A 28 5.21 13.52 9.05
CA LYS A 28 4.68 14.29 10.18
C LYS A 28 3.21 14.65 9.98
N GLU A 29 2.85 15.13 8.80
CA GLU A 29 1.46 15.48 8.47
C GLU A 29 0.55 14.26 8.49
N LEU A 30 1.06 13.08 8.12
CA LEU A 30 0.27 11.85 8.21
C LEU A 30 0.05 11.37 9.62
N ILE A 31 1.08 11.40 10.46
CA ILE A 31 0.96 11.03 11.87
C ILE A 31 -0.04 11.97 12.55
N ALA A 32 0.05 13.27 12.26
CA ALA A 32 -0.91 14.25 12.76
C ALA A 32 -2.33 13.99 12.24
N ALA A 33 -2.49 13.56 10.99
CA ALA A 33 -3.79 13.27 10.40
C ALA A 33 -4.41 11.93 10.87
N TYR A 34 -3.59 10.95 11.27
CA TYR A 34 -4.05 9.60 11.63
C TYR A 34 -3.39 9.09 12.93
N PRO A 35 -3.61 9.75 14.07
CA PRO A 35 -2.94 9.41 15.32
C PRO A 35 -3.32 8.01 15.85
N SER A 36 -4.54 7.54 15.57
CA SER A 36 -5.04 6.23 16.00
C SER A 36 -4.72 5.08 15.03
N LEU A 37 -4.04 5.36 13.91
CA LEU A 37 -3.86 4.36 12.85
C LEU A 37 -3.12 3.13 13.36
N LYS A 38 -2.06 3.34 14.15
CA LYS A 38 -1.27 2.25 14.76
C LYS A 38 -2.15 1.28 15.54
N GLU A 39 -2.93 1.83 16.46
CA GLU A 39 -3.76 1.05 17.36
C GLU A 39 -4.85 0.30 16.59
N LYS A 40 -5.53 0.98 15.66
CA LYS A 40 -6.56 0.34 14.81
C LYS A 40 -5.99 -0.77 13.95
N CYS A 41 -4.86 -0.55 13.29
CA CYS A 41 -4.21 -1.57 12.46
C CYS A 41 -3.80 -2.79 13.29
N LEU A 42 -3.21 -2.58 14.47
CA LEU A 42 -2.72 -3.69 15.31
C LEU A 42 -3.83 -4.43 16.06
N SER A 43 -4.95 -3.76 16.37
CA SER A 43 -6.05 -4.36 17.14
C SER A 43 -7.15 -4.96 16.26
N TYR A 44 -7.70 -4.18 15.33
CA TYR A 44 -8.79 -4.59 14.47
C TYR A 44 -8.76 -3.81 13.14
N PRO A 45 -7.97 -4.27 12.14
CA PRO A 45 -7.79 -3.56 10.88
C PRO A 45 -9.09 -3.34 10.10
N PHE A 46 -10.11 -4.18 10.30
CA PHE A 46 -11.44 -4.00 9.69
C PHE A 46 -12.22 -2.77 10.20
N ALA A 47 -11.81 -2.14 11.31
CA ALA A 47 -12.39 -0.86 11.75
C ALA A 47 -11.79 0.37 11.07
N LEU A 48 -10.80 0.21 10.19
CA LEU A 48 -10.30 1.33 9.40
C LEU A 48 -11.42 1.83 8.46
N ILE A 49 -11.57 3.15 8.31
CA ILE A 49 -12.43 3.74 7.28
C ILE A 49 -11.69 3.80 5.94
N ASP A 50 -12.40 3.94 4.81
CA ASP A 50 -11.79 3.91 3.44
C ASP A 50 -10.54 4.81 3.31
N LYS A 51 -10.58 6.01 3.88
CA LYS A 51 -9.42 6.93 3.85
C LYS A 51 -8.22 6.40 4.64
N GLU A 52 -8.46 5.84 5.82
CA GLU A 52 -7.40 5.23 6.65
C GLU A 52 -6.85 3.97 5.97
N TRP A 53 -7.73 3.17 5.38
CA TRP A 53 -7.41 2.00 4.56
C TRP A 53 -6.48 2.32 3.40
N ARG A 54 -6.83 3.32 2.61
CA ARG A 54 -6.02 3.74 1.46
C ARG A 54 -4.64 4.23 1.89
N VAL A 55 -4.55 4.96 3.01
CA VAL A 55 -3.25 5.39 3.57
C VAL A 55 -2.45 4.18 4.07
N PHE A 56 -3.08 3.28 4.81
CA PHE A 56 -2.44 2.09 5.36
C PHE A 56 -1.88 1.14 4.28
N LEU A 57 -2.63 0.98 3.18
CA LEU A 57 -2.27 0.12 2.05
C LEU A 57 -1.51 0.83 0.94
N ASP A 58 -1.20 2.11 1.10
CA ASP A 58 -0.52 2.91 0.06
C ASP A 58 -1.27 2.92 -1.28
N LEU A 59 -2.59 3.12 -1.23
CA LEU A 59 -3.45 3.29 -2.40
C LEU A 59 -3.64 4.77 -2.68
N SER A 60 -3.72 5.12 -3.97
CA SER A 60 -4.07 6.47 -4.39
C SER A 60 -5.51 6.81 -3.96
N ASN A 61 -5.86 8.10 -3.97
CA ASN A 61 -7.26 8.47 -3.83
C ASN A 61 -8.05 7.98 -5.07
N LEU A 62 -9.36 7.78 -4.92
CA LEU A 62 -10.20 7.18 -5.96
C LEU A 62 -10.12 7.92 -7.31
N ASN A 63 -10.01 9.25 -7.30
CA ASN A 63 -9.94 10.04 -8.53
C ASN A 63 -8.61 9.83 -9.27
N ILE A 64 -7.49 9.82 -8.55
CA ILE A 64 -6.16 9.52 -9.13
C ILE A 64 -6.10 8.08 -9.62
N GLU A 65 -6.66 7.14 -8.86
CA GLU A 65 -6.75 5.73 -9.23
C GLU A 65 -7.47 5.56 -10.57
N ILE A 66 -8.67 6.12 -10.69
CA ILE A 66 -9.46 6.09 -11.93
C ILE A 66 -8.72 6.77 -13.08
N ALA A 67 -8.08 7.91 -12.83
CA ALA A 67 -7.32 8.63 -13.85
C ALA A 67 -6.11 7.81 -14.35
N ASN A 68 -5.36 7.19 -13.45
CA ASN A 68 -4.21 6.36 -13.80
C ASN A 68 -4.63 5.09 -14.55
N ILE A 69 -5.73 4.45 -14.14
CA ILE A 69 -6.29 3.30 -14.86
C ILE A 69 -6.63 3.71 -16.29
N ARG A 70 -7.42 4.78 -16.47
CA ARG A 70 -7.82 5.28 -17.80
C ARG A 70 -6.64 5.72 -18.67
N ALA A 71 -5.55 6.19 -18.05
CA ALA A 71 -4.35 6.63 -18.77
C ALA A 71 -3.54 5.46 -19.33
N VAL A 72 -3.65 4.26 -18.74
CA VAL A 72 -2.84 3.09 -19.10
C VAL A 72 -3.65 2.07 -19.88
N ILE A 73 -4.93 1.87 -19.53
CA ILE A 73 -5.79 0.85 -20.13
C ILE A 73 -7.22 1.37 -20.33
N ALA A 74 -7.97 0.74 -21.24
CA ALA A 74 -9.37 1.08 -21.50
C ALA A 74 -10.36 0.43 -20.50
N LEU A 75 -9.91 -0.53 -19.70
CA LEU A 75 -10.76 -1.24 -18.75
C LEU A 75 -11.10 -0.37 -17.53
N SER A 76 -12.29 -0.58 -16.97
CA SER A 76 -12.63 -0.11 -15.63
C SER A 76 -11.87 -0.90 -14.55
N TYR A 77 -11.83 -0.35 -13.33
CA TYR A 77 -11.26 -1.05 -12.17
C TYR A 77 -11.86 -2.46 -12.02
N THR A 78 -13.18 -2.57 -12.06
CA THR A 78 -13.88 -3.85 -11.86
C THR A 78 -13.53 -4.86 -12.95
N GLU A 79 -13.47 -4.43 -14.21
CA GLU A 79 -13.11 -5.30 -15.33
C GLU A 79 -11.65 -5.77 -15.25
N LEU A 80 -10.72 -4.88 -14.89
CA LEU A 80 -9.31 -5.23 -14.71
C LEU A 80 -9.14 -6.25 -13.57
N ILE A 81 -9.80 -6.02 -12.44
CA ILE A 81 -9.77 -6.95 -11.30
C ILE A 81 -10.39 -8.28 -11.69
N GLU A 82 -11.56 -8.29 -12.34
CA GLU A 82 -12.22 -9.51 -12.78
C GLU A 82 -11.37 -10.31 -13.77
N LYS A 83 -10.70 -9.63 -14.71
CA LYS A 83 -9.77 -10.24 -15.66
C LYS A 83 -8.58 -10.87 -14.94
N ALA A 84 -7.96 -10.13 -14.01
CA ALA A 84 -6.86 -10.64 -13.19
C ALA A 84 -7.26 -11.88 -12.38
N ILE A 85 -8.53 -11.97 -11.98
CA ILE A 85 -9.07 -13.12 -11.25
C ILE A 85 -9.30 -14.33 -12.16
N LYS A 86 -10.02 -14.12 -13.25
CA LYS A 86 -10.52 -15.23 -14.07
C LYS A 86 -9.46 -15.79 -15.01
N ASP A 87 -8.59 -14.93 -15.53
CA ASP A 87 -7.58 -15.30 -16.50
C ASP A 87 -6.33 -14.40 -16.37
N PRO A 88 -5.52 -14.62 -15.31
CA PRO A 88 -4.31 -13.83 -15.09
C PRO A 88 -3.29 -13.96 -16.23
N SER A 89 -3.29 -15.08 -16.98
CA SER A 89 -2.45 -15.25 -18.17
C SER A 89 -2.79 -14.31 -19.32
N SER A 90 -4.03 -13.80 -19.36
CA SER A 90 -4.47 -12.83 -20.38
C SER A 90 -4.11 -11.38 -20.07
N LEU A 91 -3.52 -11.11 -18.89
CA LEU A 91 -3.12 -9.76 -18.52
C LEU A 91 -1.99 -9.27 -19.45
N THR A 92 -2.15 -8.06 -19.97
CA THR A 92 -1.05 -7.40 -20.69
C THR A 92 0.05 -7.01 -19.71
N GLN A 93 1.20 -6.64 -20.25
CA GLN A 93 2.30 -6.16 -19.43
C GLN A 93 1.93 -4.88 -18.70
N GLU A 94 1.19 -3.97 -19.34
CA GLU A 94 0.72 -2.71 -18.77
C GLU A 94 -0.27 -2.95 -17.64
N GLU A 95 -1.24 -3.85 -17.82
CA GLU A 95 -2.21 -4.26 -16.80
C GLU A 95 -1.49 -4.86 -15.59
N THR A 96 -0.52 -5.75 -15.83
CA THR A 96 0.30 -6.37 -14.79
C THR A 96 1.10 -5.31 -14.02
N LEU A 97 1.75 -4.38 -14.74
CA LEU A 97 2.50 -3.30 -14.12
C LEU A 97 1.60 -2.38 -13.29
N LEU A 98 0.39 -2.10 -13.75
CA LEU A 98 -0.58 -1.27 -13.03
C LEU A 98 -1.04 -1.95 -11.73
N LEU A 99 -1.33 -3.24 -11.76
CA LEU A 99 -1.69 -4.05 -10.58
C LEU A 99 -0.53 -4.12 -9.58
N LEU A 100 0.69 -4.43 -10.05
CA LEU A 100 1.90 -4.45 -9.21
C LEU A 100 2.21 -3.06 -8.62
N ALA A 101 1.90 -2.01 -9.38
CA ALA A 101 2.02 -0.64 -8.93
C ALA A 101 0.82 -0.17 -8.09
N ARG A 102 -0.18 -1.01 -7.79
CA ARG A 102 -1.39 -0.64 -7.04
C ARG A 102 -2.07 0.61 -7.60
N PHE A 103 -2.24 0.64 -8.91
CA PHE A 103 -2.90 1.72 -9.66
C PHE A 103 -2.21 3.09 -9.59
N TRP A 104 -1.01 3.15 -9.02
CA TRP A 104 -0.16 4.32 -9.15
C TRP A 104 0.60 4.29 -10.47
N THR A 105 0.99 5.46 -10.95
CA THR A 105 1.98 5.57 -12.01
C THR A 105 3.31 4.89 -11.61
N PRO A 106 4.13 4.43 -12.58
CA PRO A 106 5.45 3.88 -12.30
C PRO A 106 6.29 4.80 -11.41
N LYS A 107 7.12 4.20 -10.54
CA LYS A 107 8.06 4.97 -9.71
C LYS A 107 9.10 5.65 -10.60
N THR A 108 9.50 6.88 -10.28
CA THR A 108 10.69 7.53 -10.83
C THR A 108 11.94 6.99 -10.14
N ASP A 109 13.12 7.21 -10.73
CA ASP A 109 14.40 6.81 -10.11
C ASP A 109 14.65 7.50 -8.78
N ALA A 110 14.28 8.78 -8.67
CA ALA A 110 14.41 9.52 -7.42
C ALA A 110 13.57 8.90 -6.30
N GLU A 111 12.33 8.53 -6.59
CA GLU A 111 11.44 7.87 -5.61
C GLU A 111 11.93 6.46 -5.27
N ARG A 112 12.44 5.71 -6.26
CA ARG A 112 13.07 4.40 -6.01
C ARG A 112 14.23 4.53 -5.04
N LYS A 113 15.14 5.47 -5.30
CA LYS A 113 16.32 5.72 -4.47
C LYS A 113 15.95 6.10 -3.03
N MET A 114 15.03 7.06 -2.87
CA MET A 114 14.55 7.47 -1.55
C MET A 114 13.86 6.33 -0.79
N THR A 115 13.01 5.53 -1.48
CA THR A 115 12.36 4.37 -0.87
C THR A 115 13.40 3.36 -0.37
N TRP A 116 14.45 3.12 -1.16
CA TRP A 116 15.51 2.19 -0.82
C TRP A 116 16.33 2.66 0.39
N GLU A 117 16.73 3.93 0.43
CA GLU A 117 17.48 4.50 1.55
C GLU A 117 16.68 4.37 2.87
N LEU A 118 15.37 4.65 2.84
CA LEU A 118 14.51 4.51 4.02
C LEU A 118 14.26 3.07 4.42
N LEU A 119 14.17 2.14 3.47
CA LEU A 119 14.11 0.72 3.76
C LEU A 119 15.35 0.30 4.55
N CYS A 120 16.54 0.64 4.06
CA CYS A 120 17.79 0.32 4.76
C CYS A 120 17.86 0.95 6.16
N GLU A 121 17.35 2.17 6.34
CA GLU A 121 17.32 2.83 7.65
C GLU A 121 16.37 2.20 8.66
N THR A 122 15.31 1.54 8.20
CA THR A 122 14.16 1.16 9.05
C THR A 122 13.92 -0.34 9.13
N GLU A 123 14.69 -1.13 8.38
CA GLU A 123 14.58 -2.60 8.33
C GLU A 123 14.78 -3.23 9.72
N GLU A 124 15.78 -2.81 10.48
CA GLU A 124 16.03 -3.34 11.83
C GLU A 124 14.82 -3.18 12.74
N ILE A 125 14.23 -1.98 12.77
CA ILE A 125 13.03 -1.64 13.57
C ILE A 125 11.83 -2.51 13.15
N ILE A 126 11.68 -2.72 11.84
CA ILE A 126 10.56 -3.45 11.24
C ILE A 126 10.67 -4.97 11.44
N MET A 127 11.88 -5.51 11.59
CA MET A 127 12.12 -6.95 11.77
C MET A 127 11.92 -7.41 13.22
N GLU A 128 11.67 -6.49 14.15
CA GLU A 128 11.31 -6.79 15.53
C GLU A 128 9.86 -7.29 15.68
N LYS A 129 9.53 -7.78 16.89
CA LYS A 129 8.24 -8.43 17.19
C LYS A 129 7.02 -7.56 16.83
N GLU A 130 7.08 -6.26 17.11
CA GLU A 130 5.98 -5.34 16.81
C GLU A 130 5.87 -5.04 15.30
N GLY A 131 6.98 -5.05 14.56
CA GLY A 131 6.97 -4.91 13.10
C GLY A 131 6.42 -6.16 12.41
N ALA A 132 6.75 -7.35 12.93
CA ALA A 132 6.12 -8.60 12.52
C ALA A 132 4.60 -8.62 12.76
N ALA A 133 4.14 -8.10 13.91
CA ALA A 133 2.72 -7.94 14.20
C ALA A 133 2.05 -6.96 13.23
N PHE A 134 2.71 -5.84 12.92
CA PHE A 134 2.22 -4.87 11.95
C PHE A 134 2.11 -5.47 10.53
N TYR A 135 3.11 -6.21 10.06
CA TYR A 135 3.00 -6.93 8.77
C TYR A 135 1.89 -7.97 8.77
N THR A 136 1.73 -8.71 9.87
CA THR A 136 0.66 -9.70 10.00
C THR A 136 -0.71 -9.02 9.93
N SER A 137 -0.87 -7.85 10.54
CA SER A 137 -2.10 -7.06 10.46
C SER A 137 -2.42 -6.56 9.05
N ARG A 138 -1.41 -6.42 8.17
CA ARG A 138 -1.61 -6.03 6.77
C ARG A 138 -2.16 -7.16 5.92
N ASN A 139 -1.81 -8.42 6.18
CA ASN A 139 -2.26 -9.56 5.37
C ASN A 139 -3.77 -9.65 5.19
N PRO A 140 -4.61 -9.66 6.25
CA PRO A 140 -6.07 -9.69 6.10
C PRO A 140 -6.64 -8.37 5.54
N ALA A 141 -5.80 -7.35 5.50
CA ALA A 141 -6.14 -5.98 5.19
C ALA A 141 -5.87 -5.66 3.70
N PHE A 142 -5.06 -6.45 3.02
CA PHE A 142 -5.04 -6.46 1.57
C PHE A 142 -6.42 -6.85 1.05
N LEU A 143 -7.21 -5.85 0.67
CA LEU A 143 -8.55 -5.88 0.07
C LEU A 143 -9.47 -7.05 0.47
N PRO A 144 -9.31 -8.33 0.05
CA PRO A 144 -9.60 -9.47 0.95
C PRO A 144 -8.90 -10.79 0.52
N ASN A 145 -7.57 -10.88 0.62
CA ASN A 145 -6.71 -11.92 0.03
C ASN A 145 -6.77 -11.92 -1.49
N GLU A 146 -5.94 -11.12 -2.16
CA GLU A 146 -5.77 -11.21 -3.62
C GLU A 146 -5.61 -12.67 -4.06
N LEU A 147 -4.73 -13.45 -3.41
CA LEU A 147 -4.53 -14.87 -3.70
C LEU A 147 -5.72 -15.81 -3.35
N GLU A 148 -6.55 -15.48 -2.36
CA GLU A 148 -7.69 -16.32 -1.95
C GLU A 148 -8.96 -15.92 -2.70
N ALA A 149 -9.23 -14.63 -2.95
CA ALA A 149 -10.20 -14.17 -3.96
C ALA A 149 -9.90 -14.73 -5.37
N PHE A 150 -8.62 -14.90 -5.72
CA PHE A 150 -8.18 -15.59 -6.94
C PHE A 150 -8.44 -17.11 -6.94
N ARG A 151 -8.53 -17.75 -5.77
CA ARG A 151 -8.71 -19.22 -5.65
C ARG A 151 -10.14 -19.64 -5.34
N THR A 152 -10.88 -18.86 -4.55
CA THR A 152 -12.15 -19.28 -3.95
C THR A 152 -13.36 -19.11 -4.87
N ARG A 153 -13.26 -18.38 -6.00
CA ARG A 153 -14.30 -18.33 -7.04
C ARG A 153 -14.25 -19.49 -8.05
N SER A 154 -13.35 -20.45 -7.87
CA SER A 154 -13.32 -21.69 -8.67
C SER A 154 -14.25 -22.79 -8.11
N LYS A 155 -15.06 -22.48 -7.08
CA LYS A 155 -16.02 -23.41 -6.47
C LYS A 155 -17.34 -22.76 -6.03
N GLU A 156 -17.93 -21.91 -6.87
CA GLU A 156 -19.39 -21.71 -6.89
C GLU A 156 -19.89 -21.64 -8.34
#